data_AF-A0A174BW26-F1
#
_entry.id   AF-A0A174BW26-F1
#
_cell.length_a   1.000
_cell.length_b   1.000
_cell.length_c   1.000
_cell.angle_alpha   90.00
_cell.angle_beta   90.00
_cell.angle_gamma   90.00
#
_symmetry.space_group_name_H-M   'P 1'
#
loop_
_entity.id
_entity.type
_entity.pdbx_description
1 polymer ?
#
loop_
_entity_poly.entity_id
_entity_poly.type
_entity_poly.pdbx_seq_one_letter_code
_entity_poly.pdbx_strand_id
1 'polypeptide(L)' 'MSIRLRMGTPTEIKRTLARVANMALNGEIDTKTANTIILACNAILGAIRTDEQQKKIDELEVLLSGIK' A
#
# COMPACT_ATOMS: atom_id res chain seq x y z
N MET A 1 14.07 -11.29 16.78
CA MET A 1 14.10 -11.10 15.31
C MET A 1 13.44 -9.78 14.98
N SER A 2 14.07 -8.91 14.17
CA SER A 2 13.39 -7.73 13.62
C SER A 2 12.73 -8.13 12.30
N ILE A 3 11.40 -8.04 12.23
CA ILE A 3 10.63 -8.33 11.01
C ILE A 3 10.80 -7.13 10.06
N ARG A 4 11.59 -7.29 9.01
CA ARG A 4 11.72 -6.27 7.96
C ARG A 4 10.65 -6.49 6.89
N LEU A 5 9.65 -5.62 6.87
CA LEU A 5 8.58 -5.62 5.88
C LEU A 5 8.94 -4.73 4.70
N ARG A 6 8.66 -5.20 3.47
CA ARG A 6 8.84 -4.39 2.25
C ARG A 6 7.51 -3.79 1.85
N MET A 7 7.50 -2.47 1.64
CA MET A 7 6.28 -1.69 1.36
C MET A 7 6.50 -0.64 0.27
N GLY A 8 7.49 -0.82 -0.62
CA GLY A 8 7.85 0.19 -1.62
C GLY A 8 6.96 0.20 -2.86
N THR A 9 6.24 -0.89 -3.13
CA THR A 9 5.32 -1.00 -4.27
C THR A 9 4.01 -1.68 -3.86
N PRO A 10 2.91 -1.49 -4.61
CA PRO A 10 1.66 -2.21 -4.34
C PRO A 10 1.84 -3.73 -4.29
N THR A 11 2.71 -4.28 -5.14
CA THR A 11 3.00 -5.72 -5.17
C THR A 11 3.72 -6.19 -3.91
N GLU A 12 4.71 -5.44 -3.43
CA GLU A 12 5.41 -5.76 -2.18
C GLU A 12 4.46 -5.66 -0.98
N ILE A 13 3.59 -4.65 -0.93
CA ILE A 13 2.62 -4.48 0.14
C ILE A 13 1.63 -5.65 0.18
N LYS A 14 1.11 -6.10 -0.98
CA LYS A 14 0.24 -7.28 -1.05
C LYS A 14 0.92 -8.55 -0.52
N ARG A 15 2.20 -8.77 -0.87
CA ARG A 15 2.99 -9.90 -0.34
C ARG A 15 3.18 -9.79 1.17
N THR A 16 3.45 -8.58 1.67
CA THR A 16 3.56 -8.30 3.11
C THR A 16 2.25 -8.60 3.84
N LEU A 17 1.11 -8.16 3.32
CA LEU A 17 -0.21 -8.44 3.90
C LEU A 17 -0.50 -9.95 3.98
N ALA A 18 -0.21 -10.69 2.91
CA ALA A 18 -0.37 -12.16 2.90
C ALA A 18 0.50 -12.84 3.96
N ARG A 19 1.76 -12.39 4.11
CA ARG A 19 2.66 -12.91 5.14
C ARG A 19 2.16 -12.60 6.55
N VAL A 20 1.71 -11.37 6.80
CA VAL A 20 1.17 -10.94 8.11
C VAL A 20 -0.07 -11.75 8.48
N ALA A 21 -0.96 -12.00 7.51
CA ALA A 21 -2.13 -12.86 7.73
C ALA A 21 -1.73 -14.28 8.15
N ASN A 22 -0.76 -14.88 7.46
CA ASN A 22 -0.25 -16.21 7.82
C ASN A 22 0.42 -16.22 9.20
N MET A 23 1.22 -15.20 9.53
CA MET A 23 1.87 -15.07 10.83
C MET A 23 0.84 -14.96 11.96
N ALA A 24 -0.25 -14.22 11.76
CA ALA A 24 -1.33 -14.12 12.72
C ALA A 24 -2.08 -15.46 12.88
N LEU A 25 -2.38 -16.16 11.78
CA LEU A 25 -3.05 -17.46 11.79
C LEU A 25 -2.20 -18.55 12.49
N ASN A 26 -0.88 -18.51 12.32
CA ASN A 26 0.06 -19.43 12.96
C ASN A 26 0.40 -19.06 14.42
N GLY A 27 -0.10 -17.92 14.93
CA GLY A 27 0.21 -17.44 16.27
C GLY A 27 1.63 -16.87 16.43
N GLU A 28 2.32 -16.57 15.33
CA GLU A 28 3.67 -15.97 15.34
C GLU A 28 3.65 -14.49 15.76
N ILE A 29 2.52 -13.81 15.54
CA ILE A 29 2.25 -12.44 16.00
C ILE A 29 0.84 -12.35 16.57
N ASP A 30 0.62 -11.42 17.51
CA ASP A 30 -0.71 -11.15 18.03
C ASP A 30 -1.56 -10.36 17.04
N THR A 31 -2.88 -10.45 17.22
CA THR A 31 -3.85 -9.79 16.34
C THR A 31 -3.70 -8.27 16.37
N LYS A 32 -3.27 -7.68 17.49
CA LYS A 32 -3.01 -6.25 17.60
C LYS A 32 -1.86 -5.82 16.69
N THR A 33 -0.71 -6.52 16.74
CA THR A 33 0.42 -6.23 15.85
C THR A 33 0.05 -6.45 14.39
N ALA A 34 -0.65 -7.55 14.07
CA ALA A 34 -1.11 -7.83 12.71
C ALA A 34 -2.01 -6.69 12.17
N ASN A 35 -2.99 -6.25 12.95
CA ASN A 35 -3.91 -5.17 12.57
C ASN A 35 -3.19 -3.84 12.39
N THR A 36 -2.21 -3.51 13.23
CA THR A 36 -1.39 -2.30 13.06
C THR A 36 -0.64 -2.32 11.74
N ILE A 37 -0.05 -3.47 11.37
CA ILE A 37 0.67 -3.62 10.10
C ILE A 37 -0.30 -3.51 8.91
N ILE A 38 -1.47 -4.16 8.99
CA ILE A 38 -2.49 -4.09 7.94
C ILE A 38 -2.97 -2.65 7.71
N LEU A 39 -3.19 -1.90 8.80
CA LEU A 39 -3.58 -0.50 8.73
C LEU A 39 -2.52 0.35 8.01
N ALA A 40 -1.25 0.18 8.37
CA ALA A 40 -0.14 0.88 7.72
C ALA A 40 -0.06 0.55 6.21
N CYS A 41 -0.16 -0.73 5.85
CA CYS A 41 -0.20 -1.19 4.46
C CYS A 41 -1.36 -0.55 3.67
N ASN A 42 -2.55 -0.49 4.26
CA ASN A 42 -3.72 0.11 3.61
C ASN A 42 -3.56 1.61 3.41
N ALA A 43 -2.99 2.33 4.38
CA ALA A 43 -2.69 3.75 4.26
C ALA A 43 -1.70 4.03 3.12
N ILE A 44 -0.64 3.21 3.01
CA ILE A 44 0.37 3.35 1.95
C ILE A 44 -0.24 3.03 0.57
N LEU A 45 -1.03 1.97 0.44
CA LEU A 45 -1.75 1.66 -0.80
C LEU A 45 -2.70 2.79 -1.21
N GLY A 46 -3.38 3.40 -0.24
CA GLY A 46 -4.21 4.58 -0.46
C GLY A 46 -3.40 5.75 -1.01
N ALA A 47 -2.26 6.07 -0.41
CA ALA A 47 -1.37 7.13 -0.88
C ALA A 47 -0.87 6.88 -2.30
N ILE A 48 -0.38 5.66 -2.60
CA ILE A 48 0.09 5.30 -3.96
C ILE A 48 -1.02 5.48 -4.99
N ARG A 49 -2.24 5.04 -4.66
CA ARG A 49 -3.39 5.19 -5.57
C ARG A 49 -3.71 6.66 -5.80
N THR A 50 -3.72 7.49 -4.77
CA THR A 50 -3.96 8.93 -4.89
C THR A 50 -2.90 9.59 -5.77
N ASP A 51 -1.62 9.26 -5.58
CA ASP A 51 -0.52 9.79 -6.39
C ASP A 51 -0.64 9.38 -7.87
N GLU A 52 -0.99 8.11 -8.14
CA GLU A 52 -1.23 7.64 -9.51
C GLU A 52 -2.45 8.30 -10.16
N GLN A 53 -3.50 8.56 -9.39
CA GLN A 53 -4.68 9.28 -9.87
C GLN A 53 -4.35 10.75 -10.16
N GLN A 54 -3.58 11.41 -9.30
CA GLN A 54 -3.17 12.80 -9.50
C GLN A 54 -2.33 12.95 -10.77
N LYS A 55 -1.37 12.06 -11.02
CA LYS A 55 -0.59 12.07 -12.27
C LYS A 55 -1.47 12.01 -13.53
N LYS A 56 -2.50 11.17 -13.52
CA LYS A 56 -3.45 11.09 -14.64
C LYS A 56 -4.27 12.35 -14.80
N ILE A 57 -4.65 12.99 -13.69
CA ILE A 57 -5.35 14.28 -13.72
C ILE A 57 -4.43 15.34 -14.35
N ASP A 58 -3.19 15.43 -13.90
CA ASP A 58 -2.21 16.40 -14.41
C ASP A 58 -1.97 16.19 -15.93
N GLU A 59 -1.83 14.93 -16.37
CA GLU A 59 -1.72 14.59 -17.80
C GLU A 59 -2.95 15.02 -18.61
N LEU A 60 -4.16 14.82 -18.07
CA LEU A 60 -5.40 15.22 -18.71
C LEU A 60 -5.55 16.75 -18.77
N GLU A 61 -5.15 17.48 -17.73
CA GLU A 61 -5.16 18.94 -17.70
C GLU A 61 -4.25 19.53 -18.79
N VAL A 62 -3.06 18.94 -18.97
CA VAL A 62 -2.14 19.33 -20.04
C VAL A 62 -2.78 19.10 -21.42
N LEU A 63 -3.38 17.94 -21.66
CA LEU A 63 -4.04 17.64 -22.94
C LEU A 63 -5.20 18.61 -23.22
N LEU A 64 -6.02 18.92 -22.21
CA LEU A 64 -7.13 19.86 -22.35
C LEU A 64 -6.66 21.30 -22.60
N SER A 65 -5.53 21.70 -22.02
CA SER A 65 -4.96 23.04 -22.23
C SER A 65 -4.56 23.29 -23.69
N GLY A 66 -4.12 22.25 -24.41
CA GLY A 66 -3.72 22.33 -25.81
C GLY A 66 -4.88 22.30 -26.82
N ILE A 67 -6.13 22.13 -26.35
CA ILE A 67 -7.35 22.12 -27.19
C ILE A 67 -8.01 23.52 -27.23
N LYS A 68 -7.56 24.46 -26.40
CA LYS A 68 -7.96 25.87 -26.45
C LYS A 68 -7.17 26.63 -27.51
#